data_AF-A0A0C9W8M3-F1
#
_entry.id   AF-A0A0C9W8M3-F1
#
_cell.length_a   1.000
_cell.length_b   1.000
_cell.length_c   1.000
_cell.angle_alpha   90.00
_cell.angle_beta   90.00
_cell.angle_gamma   90.00
#
_symmetry.space_group_name_H-M   'P 1'
#
loop_
_entity.id
_entity.type
_entity.pdbx_description
1 polymer ?
#
loop_
_entity_poly.entity_id
_entity_poly.type
_entity_poly.pdbx_seq_one_letter_code
_entity_poly.pdbx_strand_id
1 'polypeptide(L)'
;SYTAYKWVDKKIHPVSGAIPLEFKVIRQFPHNPLDSLIPLTPNPPAFVPTKKLTQERMDSLDINKKKFLWPDEVLLFQHILALNEDALAFEDADRGTLKESYFSPYKIPTVPHTPWEYKNIPIPPGILPEVIKALRLKISAGVYEP
;
A
#
# COMPACT_ATOMS: atom_id res chain seq x y z
N SER A 1 38.20 4.55 13.87
CA SER A 1 38.23 4.60 15.34
C SER A 1 37.04 3.81 15.86
N TYR A 2 37.29 2.82 16.71
CA TYR A 2 36.27 1.92 17.25
C TYR A 2 35.19 2.71 18.00
N THR A 3 33.94 2.51 17.61
CA THR A 3 32.75 3.05 18.29
C THR A 3 32.66 2.40 19.67
N ALA A 4 33.19 3.06 20.69
CA ALA A 4 32.98 2.63 22.07
C ALA A 4 31.47 2.63 22.34
N TYR A 5 30.93 1.47 22.74
CA TYR A 5 29.53 1.33 23.10
C TYR A 5 29.20 2.31 24.23
N LYS A 6 28.23 3.21 24.00
CA LYS A 6 27.81 4.17 25.03
C LYS A 6 27.28 3.41 26.24
N TRP A 7 27.82 3.73 27.41
CA TRP A 7 27.40 3.16 28.68
C TRP A 7 25.93 3.54 28.93
N VAL A 8 25.19 2.68 29.63
CA VAL A 8 23.73 2.78 29.77
C VAL A 8 23.32 4.13 30.36
N ASP A 9 24.07 4.63 31.34
CA ASP A 9 23.92 5.92 31.99
C ASP A 9 24.11 7.13 31.05
N LYS A 10 24.83 6.95 29.94
CA LYS A 10 25.11 7.99 28.93
C LYS A 10 24.22 7.88 27.68
N LYS A 11 23.28 6.93 27.65
CA LYS A 11 22.33 6.81 26.54
C LYS A 11 21.24 7.88 26.70
N ILE A 12 21.10 8.70 25.67
CA ILE A 12 20.00 9.65 25.56
C ILE A 12 18.82 8.88 24.98
N HIS A 13 17.76 8.74 25.77
CA HIS A 13 16.51 8.17 25.30
C HIS A 13 15.59 9.29 24.80
N PRO A 14 14.95 9.12 23.64
CA PRO A 14 13.93 10.07 23.21
C PRO A 14 12.79 10.06 24.24
N VAL A 15 12.38 11.24 24.68
CA VAL A 15 11.21 11.39 25.55
C VAL A 15 9.97 11.31 24.66
N SER A 16 9.03 10.45 25.03
CA SER A 16 7.74 10.37 24.33
C SER A 16 6.95 11.66 24.59
N GLY A 17 6.90 12.53 23.58
CA GLY A 17 6.09 13.74 23.57
C GLY A 17 4.76 13.52 22.85
N ALA A 18 3.73 14.29 23.22
CA ALA A 18 2.49 14.32 22.45
C ALA A 18 2.74 15.02 21.10
N ILE A 19 2.20 14.46 20.01
CA ILE A 19 2.28 15.08 18.68
C ILE A 19 1.40 16.35 18.69
N PRO A 20 1.95 17.54 18.40
CA PRO A 20 1.15 18.76 18.36
C PRO A 20 0.07 18.69 17.28
N LEU A 21 -1.06 19.38 17.52
CA LEU A 21 -2.24 19.27 16.67
C LEU A 21 -1.97 19.69 15.21
N GLU A 22 -1.05 20.63 15.00
CA GLU A 22 -0.61 21.12 13.68
C GLU A 22 0.10 20.07 12.80
N PHE A 23 0.62 19.00 13.41
CA PHE A 23 1.25 17.87 12.71
C PHE A 23 0.28 16.70 12.50
N LYS A 24 -0.95 16.79 13.02
CA LYS A 24 -1.94 15.73 12.88
C LYS A 24 -2.46 15.69 11.45
N VAL A 25 -2.53 14.48 10.88
CA VAL A 25 -3.17 14.27 9.58
C VAL A 25 -4.67 14.53 9.70
N ILE A 26 -5.16 15.43 8.88
CA ILE A 26 -6.59 15.73 8.73
C ILE A 26 -7.15 14.78 7.69
N ARG A 27 -8.18 14.02 8.08
CA ARG A 27 -8.99 13.21 7.18
C ARG A 27 -10.30 13.93 6.91
N GLN A 28 -10.65 14.08 5.65
CA GLN A 28 -11.89 14.69 5.19
C GLN A 28 -12.55 13.85 4.09
N PHE A 29 -13.85 14.05 3.92
CA PHE A 29 -14.64 13.38 2.88
C PHE A 29 -15.32 14.46 2.03
N PRO A 30 -14.71 14.87 0.91
CA PRO A 30 -15.27 15.93 0.07
C PRO A 30 -16.62 15.53 -0.57
N HIS A 31 -16.86 14.22 -0.72
CA HIS A 31 -18.13 13.62 -1.16
C HIS A 31 -18.34 12.30 -0.41
N ASN A 32 -19.56 11.77 -0.44
CA ASN A 32 -19.85 10.46 0.14
C ASN A 32 -19.15 9.36 -0.70
N PRO A 33 -18.26 8.56 -0.10
CA PRO A 33 -17.50 7.54 -0.84
C PRO A 33 -18.37 6.39 -1.35
N LEU A 34 -19.63 6.28 -0.91
CA LEU A 34 -20.55 5.24 -1.35
C LEU A 34 -21.30 5.61 -2.64
N ASP A 35 -21.25 6.88 -3.06
CA ASP A 35 -22.00 7.37 -4.23
C ASP A 35 -21.47 6.77 -5.54
N SER A 36 -20.23 6.29 -5.57
CA SER A 36 -19.62 5.64 -6.75
C SER A 36 -19.88 4.15 -6.84
N LEU A 37 -20.60 3.54 -5.88
CA LEU A 37 -20.87 2.11 -5.90
C LEU A 37 -21.83 1.74 -7.01
N ILE A 38 -21.46 0.71 -7.77
CA ILE A 38 -22.29 0.17 -8.85
C ILE A 38 -23.38 -0.72 -8.21
N PRO A 39 -24.66 -0.53 -8.53
CA PRO A 39 -25.73 -1.37 -8.01
C PRO A 39 -25.60 -2.80 -8.51
N LEU A 40 -25.82 -3.77 -7.62
CA LEU A 40 -25.75 -5.18 -7.96
C LEU A 40 -27.03 -5.65 -8.64
N THR A 41 -26.88 -6.46 -9.70
CA THR A 41 -28.01 -7.13 -10.35
C THR A 41 -28.40 -8.38 -9.57
N PRO A 42 -29.70 -8.67 -9.37
CA PRO A 42 -30.16 -9.91 -8.71
C PRO A 42 -29.71 -11.19 -9.43
N ASN A 43 -29.51 -11.12 -10.74
CA ASN A 43 -29.07 -12.23 -11.59
C ASN A 43 -27.66 -11.91 -12.13
N PRO A 44 -26.59 -12.26 -11.40
CA PRO A 44 -25.23 -11.97 -11.84
C PRO A 44 -24.90 -12.74 -13.13
N PRO A 45 -24.24 -12.12 -14.11
CA PRO A 45 -23.77 -12.82 -15.30
C PRO A 45 -22.65 -13.80 -14.94
N ALA A 46 -22.41 -14.77 -15.82
CA ALA A 46 -21.23 -15.63 -15.72
C ALA A 46 -19.94 -14.78 -15.77
N PHE A 47 -18.92 -15.20 -15.03
CA PHE A 47 -17.64 -14.50 -15.02
C PHE A 47 -17.01 -14.49 -16.42
N VAL A 48 -16.57 -13.30 -16.84
CA VAL A 48 -15.81 -13.08 -18.06
C VAL A 48 -14.47 -12.48 -17.66
N PRO A 49 -13.33 -13.11 -18.04
CA PRO A 49 -12.01 -12.58 -17.74
C PRO A 49 -11.82 -11.17 -18.29
N THR A 50 -11.34 -10.26 -17.45
CA THR A 50 -11.01 -8.88 -17.82
C THR A 50 -9.50 -8.75 -18.04
N LYS A 51 -9.04 -7.53 -18.38
CA LYS A 51 -7.61 -7.25 -18.54
C LYS A 51 -6.83 -7.50 -17.24
N LYS A 52 -7.43 -7.21 -16.09
CA LYS A 52 -6.78 -7.29 -14.78
C LYS A 52 -7.16 -8.54 -14.01
N LEU A 53 -8.43 -8.95 -14.06
CA LEU A 53 -8.94 -10.15 -13.41
C LEU A 53 -9.02 -11.29 -14.43
N THR A 54 -7.90 -11.98 -14.63
CA THR A 54 -7.81 -13.16 -15.51
C THR A 54 -8.40 -14.40 -14.83
N GLN A 55 -8.66 -15.46 -15.61
CA GLN A 55 -9.13 -16.73 -15.05
C GLN A 55 -8.15 -17.30 -14.02
N GLU A 56 -6.84 -17.27 -14.31
CA GLU A 56 -5.80 -17.73 -13.39
C GLU A 56 -5.82 -16.96 -12.06
N ARG A 57 -5.98 -15.64 -12.11
CA ARG A 57 -6.09 -14.78 -10.93
C ARG A 57 -7.36 -15.10 -10.15
N MET A 58 -8.50 -15.32 -10.83
CA MET A 58 -9.74 -15.71 -10.18
C MET A 58 -9.63 -17.08 -9.49
N ASP A 59 -9.02 -18.06 -10.15
CA ASP A 59 -8.83 -19.41 -9.60
C ASP A 59 -7.89 -19.38 -8.38
N SER A 60 -6.90 -18.48 -8.37
CA SER A 60 -5.99 -18.29 -7.24
C SER A 60 -6.67 -17.79 -5.96
N LEU A 61 -7.83 -17.13 -6.08
CA LEU A 61 -8.57 -16.60 -4.92
C LEU A 61 -9.29 -17.71 -4.13
N ASP A 62 -9.48 -18.91 -4.70
CA ASP A 62 -10.05 -20.10 -4.03
C ASP A 62 -11.36 -19.81 -3.25
N ILE A 63 -12.25 -19.02 -3.87
CA ILE A 63 -13.44 -18.36 -3.26
C ILE A 63 -14.37 -19.34 -2.54
N ASN A 64 -14.41 -20.61 -2.95
CA ASN A 64 -15.30 -21.62 -2.36
C ASN A 64 -14.58 -22.93 -1.99
N LYS A 65 -13.37 -22.84 -1.41
CA LYS A 65 -12.59 -24.03 -0.99
C LYS A 65 -13.39 -25.03 -0.14
N LYS A 66 -14.21 -24.52 0.79
CA LYS A 66 -15.01 -25.32 1.74
C LYS A 66 -16.39 -25.72 1.21
N LYS A 67 -16.74 -25.35 -0.03
CA LYS A 67 -18.07 -25.57 -0.63
C LYS A 67 -19.22 -25.05 0.24
N PHE A 68 -18.97 -23.94 0.95
CA PHE A 68 -19.97 -23.30 1.81
C PHE A 68 -20.98 -22.48 0.98
N LEU A 69 -20.47 -21.81 -0.06
CA LEU A 69 -21.29 -20.94 -0.92
C LEU A 69 -22.06 -21.75 -1.95
N TRP A 70 -23.27 -21.30 -2.25
CA TRP A 70 -24.08 -21.83 -3.35
C TRP A 70 -23.48 -21.41 -4.70
N PRO A 71 -23.79 -22.15 -5.80
CA PRO A 71 -23.29 -21.78 -7.13
C PRO A 71 -23.62 -20.32 -7.51
N ASP A 72 -24.82 -19.86 -7.18
CA ASP A 72 -25.26 -18.49 -7.46
C ASP A 72 -24.51 -17.44 -6.61
N GLU A 73 -24.16 -17.78 -5.36
CA GLU A 73 -23.36 -16.90 -4.49
C GLU A 73 -21.92 -16.78 -4.99
N VAL A 74 -21.35 -17.87 -5.52
CA VAL A 74 -20.03 -17.84 -6.15
C VAL A 74 -20.04 -16.92 -7.38
N LEU A 75 -21.07 -17.03 -8.23
CA LEU A 75 -21.25 -16.16 -9.39
C LEU A 75 -21.40 -14.69 -8.97
N LEU A 76 -22.19 -14.42 -7.93
CA LEU A 76 -22.36 -13.08 -7.38
C LEU A 76 -21.02 -12.50 -6.90
N PHE A 77 -20.23 -13.30 -6.18
CA PHE A 77 -18.94 -12.86 -5.67
C PHE A 77 -17.94 -12.57 -6.80
N GLN A 78 -17.88 -13.43 -7.82
CA GLN A 78 -17.07 -13.19 -9.02
C GLN A 78 -17.50 -11.90 -9.73
N HIS A 79 -18.80 -11.65 -9.82
CA HIS A 79 -19.34 -10.42 -10.41
C HIS A 79 -18.95 -9.17 -9.61
N ILE A 80 -19.04 -9.21 -8.29
CA ILE A 80 -18.61 -8.10 -7.40
C ILE A 80 -17.12 -7.79 -7.59
N LEU A 81 -16.28 -8.82 -7.65
CA LEU A 81 -14.85 -8.65 -7.89
C LEU A 81 -14.54 -8.03 -9.26
N ALA A 82 -15.26 -8.45 -10.30
CA ALA A 82 -15.10 -7.90 -11.64
C ALA A 82 -15.52 -6.41 -11.69
N LEU A 83 -16.62 -6.04 -11.03
CA LEU A 83 -17.06 -4.64 -10.94
C LEU A 83 -16.07 -3.74 -10.18
N ASN A 84 -15.31 -4.32 -9.25
CA ASN A 84 -14.36 -3.59 -8.41
C ASN A 84 -12.90 -3.98 -8.72
N GLU A 85 -12.60 -4.37 -9.96
CA GLU A 85 -11.28 -4.89 -10.33
C GLU A 85 -10.13 -3.91 -10.06
N ASP A 86 -10.41 -2.61 -10.12
CA ASP A 86 -9.45 -1.56 -9.83
C ASP A 86 -8.96 -1.58 -8.37
N ALA A 87 -9.79 -2.06 -7.44
CA ALA A 87 -9.44 -2.19 -6.03
C ALA A 87 -8.53 -3.39 -5.72
N LEU A 88 -8.40 -4.34 -6.65
CA LEU A 88 -7.57 -5.53 -6.48
C LEU A 88 -6.13 -5.23 -6.89
N ALA A 89 -5.16 -5.60 -6.06
CA ALA A 89 -3.74 -5.43 -6.39
C ALA A 89 -3.07 -6.80 -6.56
N PHE A 90 -2.67 -7.13 -7.78
CA PHE A 90 -1.94 -8.36 -8.09
C PHE A 90 -0.44 -8.10 -8.25
N GLU A 91 -0.07 -6.89 -8.71
CA GLU A 91 1.30 -6.45 -8.87
C GLU A 91 1.56 -5.17 -8.05
N ASP A 92 2.83 -4.84 -7.78
CA ASP A 92 3.17 -3.62 -7.01
C ASP A 92 2.75 -2.34 -7.76
N ALA A 93 2.63 -2.41 -9.08
CA ALA A 93 2.12 -1.32 -9.92
C ALA A 93 0.61 -1.09 -9.74
N ASP A 94 -0.14 -2.10 -9.31
CA ASP A 94 -1.57 -1.98 -8.99
C ASP A 94 -1.80 -1.34 -7.62
N ARG A 95 -0.73 -1.14 -6.82
CA ARG A 95 -0.85 -0.56 -5.48
C ARG A 95 -1.31 0.89 -5.59
N GLY A 96 -2.53 1.15 -5.14
CA GLY A 96 -3.06 2.51 -5.01
C GLY A 96 -2.39 3.31 -3.88
N THR A 97 -2.49 4.63 -3.97
CA THR A 97 -2.13 5.58 -2.92
C THR A 97 -3.38 6.22 -2.32
N LEU A 98 -3.25 6.79 -1.13
CA LEU A 98 -4.34 7.56 -0.53
C LEU A 98 -4.56 8.84 -1.35
N LYS A 99 -5.82 9.11 -1.68
CA LYS A 99 -6.20 10.31 -2.43
C LYS A 99 -5.91 11.56 -1.59
N GLU A 100 -5.14 12.50 -2.13
CA GLU A 100 -4.74 13.74 -1.45
C GLU A 100 -5.94 14.60 -1.01
N SER A 101 -7.05 14.57 -1.76
CA SER A 101 -8.27 15.28 -1.36
C SER A 101 -8.88 14.77 -0.04
N TYR A 102 -8.56 13.56 0.39
CA TYR A 102 -9.09 12.95 1.61
C TYR A 102 -8.14 13.10 2.80
N PHE A 103 -6.83 13.14 2.56
CA PHE A 103 -5.82 13.13 3.61
C PHE A 103 -4.82 14.26 3.39
N SER A 104 -4.64 15.12 4.39
CA SER A 104 -3.56 16.10 4.37
C SER A 104 -2.19 15.41 4.36
N PRO A 105 -1.15 16.00 3.73
CA PRO A 105 0.20 15.47 3.81
C PRO A 105 0.67 15.26 5.25
N TYR A 106 1.39 14.16 5.49
CA TYR A 106 1.98 13.88 6.80
C TYR A 106 3.16 14.81 7.05
N LYS A 107 3.16 15.50 8.20
CA LYS A 107 4.27 16.36 8.62
C LYS A 107 5.01 15.67 9.76
N ILE A 108 6.30 15.40 9.58
CA ILE A 108 7.15 14.85 10.64
C ILE A 108 7.52 16.00 11.59
N PRO A 109 7.13 15.98 12.87
CA PRO A 109 7.62 16.97 13.83
C PRO A 109 9.10 16.75 14.07
N THR A 110 9.92 17.76 13.76
CA THR A 110 11.36 17.72 13.97
C THR A 110 11.77 18.73 15.04
N VAL A 111 12.79 18.38 15.81
CA VAL A 111 13.49 19.30 16.72
C VAL A 111 14.58 20.01 15.91
N PRO A 112 14.97 21.26 16.19
CA PRO A 112 16.11 21.89 15.52
C PRO A 112 17.34 20.98 15.55
N HIS A 113 17.76 20.53 14.36
CA HIS A 113 18.91 19.65 14.17
C HIS A 113 19.60 20.00 12.87
N THR A 114 20.89 19.69 12.78
CA THR A 114 21.62 19.72 11.51
C THR A 114 21.25 18.46 10.73
N PRO A 115 20.89 18.55 9.44
CA PRO A 115 20.68 17.38 8.60
C PRO A 115 21.88 16.44 8.70
N TRP A 116 21.60 15.16 8.94
CA TRP A 116 22.65 14.16 9.05
C TRP A 116 22.99 13.64 7.65
N GLU A 117 24.15 14.04 7.13
CA GLU A 117 24.70 13.47 5.90
C GLU A 117 25.74 12.40 6.27
N TYR A 118 25.51 11.17 5.80
CA TYR A 118 26.44 10.06 5.98
C TYR A 118 26.63 9.34 4.66
N LYS A 119 27.87 8.89 4.39
CA LYS A 119 28.17 8.13 3.18
C LYS A 119 27.34 6.85 3.14
N ASN A 120 26.62 6.61 2.04
CA ASN A 120 25.83 5.40 1.86
C ASN A 120 26.69 4.14 2.01
N ILE A 121 26.12 3.12 2.65
CA ILE A 121 26.76 1.81 2.80
C ILE A 121 26.91 1.20 1.38
N PRO A 122 28.11 0.72 0.99
CA PRO A 122 28.30 0.09 -0.31
C PRO A 122 27.39 -1.13 -0.46
N ILE A 123 26.73 -1.24 -1.61
CA ILE A 123 25.88 -2.40 -1.92
C ILE A 123 26.80 -3.55 -2.37
N PRO A 124 26.71 -4.75 -1.78
CA PRO A 124 27.46 -5.92 -2.22
C PRO A 124 27.20 -6.25 -3.70
N PRO A 125 28.23 -6.59 -4.50
CA PRO A 125 28.06 -6.84 -5.93
C PRO A 125 27.04 -7.94 -6.27
N GLY A 126 26.93 -8.98 -5.43
CA GLY A 126 26.00 -10.09 -5.65
C GLY A 126 24.52 -9.71 -5.60
N ILE A 127 24.16 -8.68 -4.82
CA ILE A 127 22.75 -8.23 -4.67
C ILE A 127 22.45 -6.97 -5.49
N LEU A 128 23.47 -6.34 -6.08
CA LEU A 128 23.33 -5.14 -6.90
C LEU A 128 22.22 -5.25 -7.97
N PRO A 129 22.11 -6.33 -8.77
CA PRO A 129 21.06 -6.41 -9.80
C PRO A 129 19.66 -6.45 -9.20
N GLU A 130 19.48 -7.09 -8.04
CA GLU A 130 18.19 -7.18 -7.35
C GLU A 130 17.77 -5.83 -6.77
N VAL A 131 18.72 -5.09 -6.17
CA VAL A 131 18.47 -3.75 -5.65
C VAL A 131 18.09 -2.80 -6.78
N ILE A 132 18.80 -2.84 -7.92
CA ILE A 132 18.46 -2.01 -9.09
C ILE A 132 17.05 -2.36 -9.60
N LYS A 133 16.70 -3.65 -9.67
CA LYS A 133 15.36 -4.09 -10.08
C LYS A 133 14.29 -3.55 -9.13
N ALA A 134 14.50 -3.65 -7.82
CA ALA A 134 13.57 -3.14 -6.82
C ALA A 134 13.40 -1.62 -6.88
N LEU A 135 14.48 -0.87 -7.09
CA LEU A 135 14.43 0.59 -7.26
C LEU A 135 13.65 0.99 -8.50
N ARG A 136 13.91 0.36 -9.64
CA ARG A 136 13.17 0.63 -10.89
C ARG A 136 11.68 0.36 -10.74
N LEU A 137 11.33 -0.73 -10.07
CA LEU A 137 9.94 -1.10 -9.82
C LEU A 137 9.22 -0.04 -8.95
N LYS A 138 9.89 0.47 -7.91
CA LYS A 138 9.35 1.54 -7.06
C LYS A 138 9.21 2.89 -7.79
N ILE A 139 10.14 3.21 -8.68
CA ILE A 139 10.04 4.41 -9.54
C ILE A 139 8.88 4.24 -10.52
N SER A 140 8.74 3.09 -11.18
CA SER A 140 7.61 2.85 -12.10
C SER A 140 6.26 2.86 -11.40
N ALA A 141 6.21 2.46 -10.12
CA ALA A 141 5.01 2.53 -9.30
C ALA A 141 4.74 3.96 -8.75
N GLY A 142 5.57 4.95 -9.07
CA GLY A 142 5.40 6.34 -8.62
C GLY A 142 5.67 6.56 -7.13
N VAL A 143 6.30 5.60 -6.44
CA VAL A 143 6.62 5.70 -5.01
C VAL A 143 7.88 6.55 -4.80
N TYR A 144 8.84 6.41 -5.70
CA TYR A 144 10.10 7.15 -5.67
C TYR A 144 10.15 8.11 -6.86
N GLU A 145 10.55 9.33 -6.55
CA GLU A 145 10.86 10.36 -7.54
C GLU A 145 12.32 10.21 -8.01
N PRO A 146 12.60 10.46 -9.30
CA PRO A 146 13.94 10.37 -9.88
C PRO A 146 14.92 11.45 -9.41
#